data_AF-A0A7S0TU93-F1
#
_entry.id   AF-A0A7S0TU93-F1
#
_cell.length_a   1.000
_cell.length_b   1.000
_cell.length_c   1.000
_cell.angle_alpha   90.00
_cell.angle_beta   90.00
_cell.angle_gamma   90.00
#
_symmetry.space_group_name_H-M   'P 1'
#
loop_
_entity.id
_entity.type
_entity.pdbx_description
1 polymer ?
#
loop_
_entity_poly.entity_id
_entity_poly.type
_entity_poly.pdbx_seq_one_letter_code
_entity_poly.pdbx_strand_id
1 'polypeptide(L)'
;DEEEGGGEASWSGRGVMDLEITQEQEEEELALEEEMRRKEGDYARQLFSLREEEAKIILEPLRAELTEALVRMGADREEAAMAAQVQSSFGDEWRVMVSSLEDQIEMRGPNVCNMLSRDRSLLLLRPERLVRFVQYMRELGFGNKALRYVLGRRPSLLSLPLYGGDGEGVSKTIAALGQCGLSRRQLLVLVTTNPGVLAVPPNKVGVLGDILRGEGLPRG
;
A
#
# COMPACT_ATOMS: atom_id res chain seq x y z
N ASP A 1 35.38 -56.12 -31.49
CA ASP A 1 35.58 -55.40 -32.75
C ASP A 1 35.02 -54.00 -32.56
N GLU A 2 35.76 -52.91 -32.54
CA GLU A 2 37.16 -52.62 -32.85
C GLU A 2 37.49 -51.28 -32.14
N GLU A 3 38.75 -51.18 -31.69
CA GLU A 3 39.63 -50.00 -31.62
C GLU A 3 39.15 -48.73 -30.88
N GLU A 4 39.72 -48.41 -29.71
CA GLU A 4 41.06 -47.80 -29.51
C GLU A 4 41.25 -46.45 -30.22
N GLY A 5 41.43 -45.41 -29.40
CA GLY A 5 41.70 -44.05 -29.88
C GLY A 5 41.81 -43.07 -28.71
N GLY A 6 42.74 -43.35 -27.79
CA GLY A 6 43.10 -42.43 -26.71
C GLY A 6 43.71 -41.15 -27.27
N GLY A 7 43.09 -40.01 -26.96
CA GLY A 7 43.64 -38.68 -27.18
C GLY A 7 43.74 -37.95 -25.86
N GLU A 8 44.88 -38.08 -25.19
CA GLU A 8 45.24 -37.29 -24.02
C GLU A 8 45.38 -35.82 -24.44
N ALA A 9 44.36 -35.01 -24.14
CA ALA A 9 44.42 -33.57 -24.29
C ALA A 9 45.32 -33.00 -23.19
N SER A 10 46.56 -32.73 -23.56
CA SER A 10 47.55 -31.96 -22.80
C SER A 10 47.01 -30.57 -22.50
N TRP A 11 46.55 -30.34 -21.26
CA TRP A 11 46.30 -29.02 -20.70
C TRP A 11 47.65 -28.38 -20.33
N SER A 12 48.40 -27.96 -21.36
CA SER A 12 49.58 -27.13 -21.18
C SER A 12 49.17 -25.82 -20.51
N GLY A 13 49.75 -25.57 -19.35
CA GLY A 13 49.40 -24.49 -18.45
C GLY A 13 49.22 -23.16 -19.17
N ARG A 14 48.04 -22.56 -19.00
CA ARG A 14 47.94 -21.10 -19.06
C ARG A 14 48.75 -20.58 -17.89
N GLY A 15 49.96 -20.12 -18.19
CA GLY A 15 50.70 -19.25 -17.30
C GLY A 15 49.75 -18.14 -16.88
N VAL A 16 49.46 -18.10 -15.58
CA VAL A 16 48.98 -16.89 -14.94
C VAL A 16 50.10 -15.90 -15.18
N MET A 17 49.97 -15.07 -16.21
CA MET A 17 50.79 -13.88 -16.32
C MET A 17 50.35 -13.03 -15.13
N ASP A 18 51.15 -13.06 -14.06
CA ASP A 18 51.11 -12.03 -13.04
C ASP A 18 51.36 -10.72 -13.79
N LEU A 19 50.27 -10.03 -14.11
CA LEU A 19 50.31 -8.64 -14.53
C LEU A 19 50.91 -7.90 -13.35
N GLU A 20 52.21 -7.59 -13.43
CA GLU A 20 52.84 -6.61 -12.56
C GLU A 20 52.13 -5.27 -12.80
N ILE A 21 51.05 -5.04 -12.06
CA ILE A 21 50.39 -3.75 -11.99
C ILE A 21 51.45 -2.81 -11.42
N THR A 22 51.90 -1.87 -12.24
CA THR A 22 52.90 -0.89 -11.81
C THR A 22 52.29 0.00 -10.74
N GLN A 23 53.06 0.46 -9.74
CA GLN A 23 52.57 1.37 -8.69
C GLN A 23 51.83 2.59 -9.26
N GLU A 24 52.24 3.07 -10.44
CA GLU A 24 51.61 4.18 -11.17
C GLU A 24 50.18 3.83 -11.64
N GLN A 25 49.92 2.59 -12.03
CA GLN A 25 48.58 2.11 -12.39
C GLN A 25 47.67 1.95 -11.17
N GLU A 26 48.20 1.50 -10.02
CA GLU A 26 47.44 1.45 -8.76
C GLU A 26 47.07 2.85 -8.25
N GLU A 27 47.99 3.81 -8.35
CA GLU A 27 47.74 5.22 -8.01
C GLU A 27 46.70 5.87 -8.93
N GLU A 28 46.75 5.58 -10.24
CA GLU A 28 45.77 6.06 -11.22
C GLU A 28 44.38 5.47 -10.96
N GLU A 29 44.28 4.18 -10.65
CA GLU A 29 43.01 3.51 -10.32
C GLU A 29 42.38 4.08 -9.03
N LEU A 30 43.18 4.29 -7.98
CA LEU A 30 42.72 4.90 -6.73
C LEU A 30 42.24 6.35 -6.94
N ALA A 31 42.95 7.14 -7.74
CA ALA A 31 42.56 8.51 -8.06
C ALA A 31 41.22 8.55 -8.83
N LEU A 32 41.04 7.62 -9.76
CA LEU A 32 39.82 7.50 -10.57
C LEU A 32 38.63 7.03 -9.72
N GLU A 33 38.85 6.11 -8.77
CA GLU A 33 37.84 5.68 -7.80
C GLU A 33 37.42 6.83 -6.87
N GLU A 34 38.36 7.64 -6.37
CA GLU A 34 38.04 8.80 -5.53
C GLU A 34 37.27 9.87 -6.31
N GLU A 35 37.63 10.12 -7.58
CA GLU A 35 36.92 11.05 -8.45
C GLU A 35 35.49 10.55 -8.75
N MET A 36 35.31 9.26 -9.04
CA MET A 36 34.00 8.65 -9.23
C MET A 36 33.13 8.79 -7.98
N ARG A 37 33.68 8.54 -6.79
CA ARG A 37 32.96 8.69 -5.52
C ARG A 37 32.56 10.15 -5.24
N ARG A 38 33.41 11.11 -5.60
CA ARG A 38 33.08 12.55 -5.51
C ARG A 38 31.95 12.91 -6.48
N LYS A 39 32.03 12.47 -7.74
CA LYS A 39 30.99 12.70 -8.75
C LYS A 39 29.65 12.07 -8.37
N GLU A 40 29.65 10.87 -7.78
CA GLU A 40 28.46 10.23 -7.24
C GLU A 40 27.83 11.07 -6.11
N GLY A 41 28.67 11.61 -5.21
CA GLY A 41 28.21 12.52 -4.15
C GLY A 41 27.59 13.81 -4.68
N ASP A 42 28.18 14.40 -5.71
CA ASP A 42 27.66 15.61 -6.34
C ASP A 42 26.37 15.35 -7.13
N TYR A 43 26.28 14.22 -7.85
CA TYR A 43 25.05 13.81 -8.53
C TYR A 43 23.91 13.56 -7.54
N ALA A 44 24.19 12.88 -6.41
CA ALA A 44 23.19 12.65 -5.37
C ALA A 44 22.67 13.97 -4.77
N ARG A 45 23.54 14.95 -4.55
CA ARG A 45 23.14 16.29 -4.09
C ARG A 45 22.29 17.04 -5.11
N GLN A 46 22.68 17.02 -6.39
CA GLN A 46 21.91 17.65 -7.45
C GLN A 46 20.52 17.00 -7.59
N LEU A 47 20.45 15.67 -7.57
CA LEU A 47 19.18 14.94 -7.61
C LEU A 47 18.29 15.27 -6.41
N PHE A 48 18.86 15.41 -5.22
CA PHE A 48 18.14 15.84 -4.03
C PHE A 48 17.57 17.26 -4.17
N SER A 49 18.39 18.22 -4.62
CA SER A 49 17.97 19.60 -4.87
C SER A 49 16.83 19.68 -5.90
N LEU A 50 16.94 18.92 -7.00
CA LEU A 50 15.89 18.87 -8.02
C LEU A 50 14.58 18.30 -7.47
N ARG A 51 14.64 17.26 -6.63
CA ARG A 51 13.43 16.70 -5.98
C ARG A 51 12.80 17.68 -4.99
N GLU A 52 13.59 18.47 -4.28
CA GLU A 52 13.05 19.54 -3.42
C GLU A 52 12.37 20.63 -4.24
N GLU A 53 12.96 21.05 -5.35
CA GLU A 53 12.34 22.02 -6.27
C GLU A 53 11.07 21.48 -6.91
N GLU A 54 11.09 20.22 -7.38
CA GLU A 54 9.92 19.54 -7.92
C GLU A 54 8.79 19.46 -6.89
N ALA A 55 9.11 19.12 -5.63
CA ALA A 55 8.13 19.09 -4.56
C ALA A 55 7.52 20.48 -4.30
N LYS A 56 8.30 21.56 -4.36
CA LYS A 56 7.78 22.94 -4.21
C LYS A 56 6.84 23.33 -5.35
N ILE A 57 7.17 22.94 -6.58
CA ILE A 57 6.39 23.33 -7.76
C ILE A 57 5.11 22.49 -7.88
N ILE A 58 5.19 21.19 -7.63
CA ILE A 58 4.09 20.26 -7.89
C ILE A 58 3.32 19.93 -6.60
N LEU A 59 4.03 19.55 -5.53
CA LEU A 59 3.41 18.96 -4.35
C LEU A 59 2.87 20.00 -3.36
N GLU A 60 3.56 21.12 -3.17
CA GLU A 60 3.08 22.18 -2.25
C GLU A 60 1.72 22.76 -2.66
N PRO A 61 1.44 23.08 -3.94
CA PRO A 61 0.10 23.50 -4.36
C PRO A 61 -0.98 22.45 -4.08
N LEU A 62 -0.68 21.17 -4.34
CA LEU A 62 -1.62 20.07 -4.07
C LEU A 62 -1.90 19.92 -2.57
N ARG A 63 -0.88 20.07 -1.73
CA ARG A 63 -1.03 20.04 -0.27
C ARG A 63 -1.85 21.23 0.25
N ALA A 64 -1.61 22.43 -0.28
CA ALA A 64 -2.39 23.60 0.07
C ALA A 64 -3.87 23.43 -0.31
N GLU A 65 -4.13 22.90 -1.52
CA GLU A 65 -5.49 22.64 -1.96
C GLU A 65 -6.20 21.55 -1.14
N LEU A 66 -5.50 20.45 -0.83
CA LEU A 66 -6.01 19.41 0.08
C LEU A 66 -6.33 19.98 1.46
N THR A 67 -5.46 20.85 1.99
CA THR A 67 -5.70 21.54 3.27
C THR A 67 -6.98 22.36 3.21
N GLU A 68 -7.17 23.20 2.20
CA GLU A 68 -8.39 24.00 2.05
C GLU A 68 -9.65 23.15 1.81
N ALA A 69 -9.52 22.02 1.11
CA ALA A 69 -10.63 21.07 0.96
C ALA A 69 -11.05 20.49 2.32
N LEU A 70 -10.10 20.03 3.13
CA LEU A 70 -10.37 19.46 4.45
C LEU A 70 -10.94 20.51 5.41
N VAL A 71 -10.45 21.76 5.37
CA VAL A 71 -10.99 22.89 6.15
C VAL A 71 -12.43 23.19 5.75
N ARG A 72 -12.76 23.22 4.45
CA ARG A 72 -14.15 23.37 3.97
C ARG A 72 -15.08 22.26 4.45
N MET A 73 -14.55 21.05 4.62
CA MET A 73 -15.26 19.91 5.20
C MET A 73 -15.34 19.97 6.75
N GLY A 74 -14.81 21.02 7.38
CA GLY A 74 -14.89 21.28 8.81
C GLY A 74 -13.69 20.81 9.64
N ALA A 75 -12.54 20.50 9.03
CA ALA A 75 -11.31 20.24 9.77
C ALA A 75 -10.73 21.54 10.36
N ASP A 76 -10.02 21.41 11.48
CA ASP A 76 -9.13 22.48 11.93
C ASP A 76 -7.99 22.68 10.92
N ARG A 77 -7.51 23.92 10.77
CA ARG A 77 -6.49 24.26 9.77
C ARG A 77 -5.14 23.59 10.05
N GLU A 78 -4.73 23.50 11.31
CA GLU A 78 -3.48 22.83 11.69
C GLU A 78 -3.61 21.31 11.47
N GLU A 79 -4.75 20.73 11.85
CA GLU A 79 -5.05 19.32 11.61
C GLU A 79 -5.02 18.97 10.11
N ALA A 80 -5.68 19.79 9.29
CA ALA A 80 -5.71 19.63 7.84
C ALA A 80 -4.32 19.76 7.20
N ALA A 81 -3.54 20.75 7.64
CA ALA A 81 -2.17 20.95 7.15
C ALA A 81 -1.28 19.76 7.49
N MET A 82 -1.35 19.25 8.73
CA MET A 82 -0.64 18.04 9.13
C MET A 82 -1.05 16.84 8.28
N ALA A 83 -2.35 16.63 8.06
CA ALA A 83 -2.87 15.54 7.25
C ALA A 83 -2.41 15.60 5.78
N ALA A 84 -2.33 16.81 5.19
CA ALA A 84 -1.85 16.99 3.83
C ALA A 84 -0.34 16.71 3.67
N GLN A 85 0.46 16.95 4.72
CA GLN A 85 1.90 16.69 4.72
C GLN A 85 2.28 15.21 4.84
N VAL A 86 1.32 14.34 5.18
CA VAL A 86 1.57 12.93 5.49
C VAL A 86 2.15 12.15 4.29
N GLN A 87 1.92 12.61 3.06
CA GLN A 87 2.40 11.97 1.83
C GLN A 87 3.52 12.75 1.12
N SER A 88 4.51 12.01 0.61
CA SER A 88 5.61 12.53 -0.22
C SER A 88 5.22 12.73 -1.68
N SER A 89 4.08 12.18 -2.11
CA SER A 89 3.56 12.28 -3.48
C SER A 89 2.10 11.83 -3.51
N PHE A 90 1.24 12.53 -4.26
CA PHE A 90 -0.08 12.06 -4.67
C PHE A 90 -0.56 12.88 -5.89
N GLY A 91 -1.36 12.26 -6.75
CA GLY A 91 -1.89 12.86 -7.98
C GLY A 91 -3.29 13.43 -7.79
N ASP A 92 -3.86 14.01 -8.85
CA ASP A 92 -5.13 14.75 -8.84
C ASP A 92 -6.37 13.92 -8.42
N GLU A 93 -6.25 12.60 -8.43
CA GLU A 93 -7.29 11.65 -8.03
C GLU A 93 -7.74 11.85 -6.57
N TRP A 94 -6.89 12.45 -5.74
CA TRP A 94 -7.22 12.76 -4.35
C TRP A 94 -8.51 13.59 -4.23
N ARG A 95 -8.76 14.52 -5.17
CA ARG A 95 -9.94 15.39 -5.13
C ARG A 95 -11.22 14.58 -5.20
N VAL A 96 -11.26 13.63 -6.14
CA VAL A 96 -12.40 12.74 -6.35
C VAL A 96 -12.53 11.76 -5.19
N MET A 97 -11.42 11.29 -4.62
CA MET A 97 -11.46 10.45 -3.42
C MET A 97 -12.07 11.18 -2.23
N VAL A 98 -11.59 12.39 -1.93
CA VAL A 98 -12.07 13.22 -0.81
C VAL A 98 -13.54 13.61 -1.00
N SER A 99 -13.93 14.05 -2.21
CA SER A 99 -15.34 14.34 -2.50
C SER A 99 -16.21 13.09 -2.37
N SER A 100 -15.72 11.93 -2.83
CA SER A 100 -16.45 10.66 -2.70
C SER A 100 -16.63 10.22 -1.24
N LEU A 101 -15.66 10.49 -0.35
CA LEU A 101 -15.81 10.23 1.09
C LEU A 101 -16.90 11.11 1.70
N GLU A 102 -17.03 12.35 1.26
CA GLU A 102 -18.11 13.24 1.66
C GLU A 102 -19.46 12.78 1.08
N ASP A 103 -19.55 12.57 -0.22
CA ASP A 103 -20.82 12.29 -0.91
C ASP A 103 -21.37 10.89 -0.58
N GLN A 104 -20.51 9.88 -0.52
CA GLN A 104 -20.95 8.50 -0.36
C GLN A 104 -21.28 8.15 1.10
N ILE A 105 -20.56 8.74 2.06
CA ILE A 105 -20.67 8.33 3.47
C ILE A 105 -20.71 9.51 4.45
N GLU A 106 -20.87 10.74 3.96
CA GLU A 106 -20.94 11.99 4.73
C GLU A 106 -19.74 12.16 5.67
N MET A 107 -18.55 11.77 5.20
CA MET A 107 -17.35 11.96 6.00
C MET A 107 -16.92 13.42 6.01
N ARG A 108 -16.68 13.96 7.20
CA ARG A 108 -16.26 15.34 7.41
C ARG A 108 -14.74 15.45 7.58
N GLY A 109 -14.24 16.68 7.44
CA GLY A 109 -12.81 17.02 7.45
C GLY A 109 -12.02 16.34 8.56
N PRO A 110 -12.40 16.44 9.85
CA PRO A 110 -11.64 15.84 10.95
C PRO A 110 -11.52 14.31 10.82
N ASN A 111 -12.58 13.65 10.34
CA ASN A 111 -12.57 12.20 10.15
C ASN A 111 -11.65 11.80 8.99
N VAL A 112 -11.63 12.59 7.91
CA VAL A 112 -10.72 12.37 6.78
C VAL A 112 -9.27 12.61 7.21
N CYS A 113 -8.99 13.67 7.98
CA CYS A 113 -7.67 13.94 8.54
C CYS A 113 -7.17 12.77 9.40
N ASN A 114 -8.02 12.25 10.29
CA ASN A 114 -7.72 11.07 11.10
C ASN A 114 -7.55 9.80 10.27
N MET A 115 -8.23 9.65 9.12
CA MET A 115 -7.96 8.54 8.21
C MET A 115 -6.60 8.69 7.53
N LEU A 116 -6.26 9.88 7.05
CA LEU A 116 -5.00 10.16 6.36
C LEU A 116 -3.78 9.99 7.26
N SER A 117 -3.88 10.36 8.54
CA SER A 117 -2.82 10.14 9.51
C SER A 117 -2.54 8.64 9.75
N ARG A 118 -3.54 7.78 9.55
CA ARG A 118 -3.47 6.34 9.81
C ARG A 118 -3.20 5.50 8.57
N ASP A 119 -3.70 5.91 7.41
CA ASP A 119 -3.40 5.29 6.13
C ASP A 119 -3.14 6.37 5.08
N ARG A 120 -1.85 6.62 4.89
CA ARG A 120 -1.35 7.60 3.94
C ARG A 120 -1.72 7.22 2.51
N SER A 121 -1.84 5.92 2.21
CA SER A 121 -2.05 5.43 0.84
C SER A 121 -3.42 5.81 0.29
N LEU A 122 -4.35 6.29 1.13
CA LEU A 122 -5.70 6.69 0.74
C LEU A 122 -5.74 7.66 -0.44
N LEU A 123 -4.80 8.61 -0.51
CA LEU A 123 -4.72 9.61 -1.59
C LEU A 123 -4.21 9.03 -2.91
N LEU A 124 -3.61 7.84 -2.88
CA LEU A 124 -3.11 7.11 -4.06
C LEU A 124 -4.14 6.10 -4.59
N LEU A 125 -5.25 5.91 -3.87
CA LEU A 125 -6.27 4.95 -4.25
C LEU A 125 -7.21 5.56 -5.28
N ARG A 126 -7.54 4.73 -6.27
CA ARG A 126 -8.60 5.03 -7.23
C ARG A 126 -9.97 5.18 -6.51
N PRO A 127 -10.74 6.26 -6.74
CA PRO A 127 -12.04 6.50 -6.09
C PRO A 127 -13.05 5.38 -6.25
N GLU A 128 -13.00 4.63 -7.35
CA GLU A 128 -13.91 3.51 -7.63
C GLU A 128 -13.83 2.43 -6.56
N ARG A 129 -12.67 2.29 -5.88
CA ARG A 129 -12.51 1.34 -4.77
C ARG A 129 -13.41 1.69 -3.60
N LEU A 130 -13.52 2.98 -3.26
CA LEU A 130 -14.44 3.45 -2.21
C LEU A 130 -15.89 3.20 -2.61
N VAL A 131 -16.26 3.56 -3.85
CA VAL A 131 -17.65 3.39 -4.34
C VAL A 131 -18.08 1.92 -4.26
N ARG A 132 -17.25 0.99 -4.76
CA ARG A 132 -17.53 -0.45 -4.69
C ARG A 132 -17.61 -0.93 -3.24
N PHE A 133 -16.67 -0.52 -2.39
CA PHE A 133 -16.69 -0.88 -0.97
C PHE A 133 -17.99 -0.43 -0.29
N VAL A 134 -18.40 0.82 -0.51
CA VAL A 134 -19.65 1.38 0.04
C VAL A 134 -20.86 0.61 -0.48
N GLN A 135 -20.91 0.30 -1.78
CA GLN A 135 -21.99 -0.49 -2.37
C GLN A 135 -22.14 -1.85 -1.67
N TYR A 136 -21.05 -2.62 -1.56
CA TYR A 136 -21.08 -3.94 -0.90
C TYR A 136 -21.53 -3.85 0.56
N MET A 137 -21.02 -2.87 1.29
CA MET A 137 -21.40 -2.68 2.69
C MET A 137 -22.88 -2.27 2.83
N ARG A 138 -23.41 -1.47 1.90
CA ARG A 138 -24.85 -1.13 1.87
C ARG A 138 -25.72 -2.33 1.57
N GLU A 139 -25.31 -3.23 0.67
CA GLU A 139 -26.01 -4.50 0.41
C GLU A 139 -26.14 -5.36 1.67
N LEU A 140 -25.16 -5.29 2.58
CA LEU A 140 -25.22 -5.94 3.91
C LEU A 140 -26.09 -5.21 4.93
N GLY A 141 -26.51 -3.98 4.64
CA GLY A 141 -27.36 -3.16 5.50
C GLY A 141 -26.58 -2.15 6.36
N PHE A 142 -25.33 -1.83 6.02
CA PHE A 142 -24.62 -0.74 6.69
C PHE A 142 -25.17 0.61 6.23
N GLY A 143 -25.58 1.44 7.19
CA GLY A 143 -25.84 2.86 6.96
C GLY A 143 -24.56 3.71 7.01
N ASN A 144 -24.67 4.97 6.58
CA ASN A 144 -23.53 5.91 6.52
C ASN A 144 -22.78 6.03 7.86
N LYS A 145 -23.49 6.09 8.99
CA LYS A 145 -22.88 6.14 10.33
C LYS A 145 -21.95 4.95 10.61
N ALA A 146 -22.38 3.74 10.27
CA ALA A 146 -21.61 2.53 10.51
C ALA A 146 -20.42 2.43 9.53
N LEU A 147 -20.62 2.85 8.28
CA LEU A 147 -19.54 2.96 7.30
C LEU A 147 -18.45 3.94 7.73
N ARG A 148 -18.82 5.14 8.18
CA ARG A 148 -17.88 6.12 8.74
C ARG A 148 -17.10 5.53 9.92
N TYR A 149 -17.79 4.82 10.80
CA TYR A 149 -17.15 4.17 11.94
C TYR A 149 -16.12 3.12 11.50
N VAL A 150 -16.50 2.23 10.58
CA VAL A 150 -15.63 1.17 10.05
C VAL A 150 -14.39 1.76 9.36
N LEU A 151 -14.58 2.69 8.43
CA LEU A 151 -13.50 3.29 7.66
C LEU A 151 -12.63 4.23 8.50
N GLY A 152 -13.23 5.00 9.41
CA GLY A 152 -12.48 5.82 10.37
C GLY A 152 -11.61 4.97 11.30
N ARG A 153 -12.05 3.74 11.63
CA ARG A 153 -11.27 2.80 12.44
C ARG A 153 -10.24 2.01 11.66
N ARG A 154 -10.47 1.72 10.38
CA ARG A 154 -9.57 0.91 9.56
C ARG A 154 -9.60 1.38 8.09
N PRO A 155 -8.97 2.54 7.80
CA PRO A 155 -8.94 3.08 6.44
C PRO A 155 -8.26 2.14 5.45
N SER A 156 -7.32 1.32 5.95
CA SER A 156 -6.62 0.31 5.15
C SER A 156 -7.53 -0.72 4.49
N LEU A 157 -8.80 -0.84 4.88
CA LEU A 157 -9.75 -1.69 4.16
C LEU A 157 -9.92 -1.29 2.68
N LEU A 158 -9.66 -0.03 2.34
CA LEU A 158 -9.70 0.46 0.96
C LEU A 158 -8.43 0.10 0.18
N SER A 159 -7.28 -0.01 0.85
CA SER A 159 -5.99 -0.31 0.23
C SER A 159 -5.71 -1.81 0.09
N LEU A 160 -6.28 -2.64 0.98
CA LEU A 160 -6.06 -4.09 0.97
C LEU A 160 -6.30 -4.72 -0.41
N PRO A 161 -5.48 -5.72 -0.80
CA PRO A 161 -5.79 -6.56 -1.95
C PRO A 161 -7.08 -7.30 -1.61
N LEU A 162 -8.18 -6.77 -2.11
CA LEU A 162 -9.46 -7.45 -2.09
C LEU A 162 -9.22 -8.71 -2.94
N TYR A 163 -9.13 -9.88 -2.30
CA TYR A 163 -8.79 -11.16 -2.92
C TYR A 163 -9.69 -11.47 -4.13
N GLY A 164 -9.08 -11.61 -5.30
CA GLY A 164 -9.77 -11.58 -6.60
C GLY A 164 -9.85 -10.16 -7.13
N GLY A 165 -9.37 -9.94 -8.35
CA GLY A 165 -9.33 -8.61 -8.98
C GLY A 165 -10.63 -7.82 -8.80
N ASP A 166 -10.52 -6.50 -8.84
CA ASP A 166 -11.68 -5.59 -8.85
C ASP A 166 -12.51 -5.43 -7.57
N GLY A 167 -12.12 -6.03 -6.44
CA GLY A 167 -12.75 -5.68 -5.16
C GLY A 167 -13.62 -6.76 -4.53
N GLU A 168 -13.62 -7.96 -5.11
CA GLU A 168 -14.44 -9.09 -4.67
C GLU A 168 -13.98 -9.72 -3.35
N GLY A 169 -12.80 -9.37 -2.84
CA GLY A 169 -12.27 -9.94 -1.61
C GLY A 169 -13.18 -9.75 -0.41
N VAL A 170 -13.66 -8.53 -0.19
CA VAL A 170 -14.56 -8.21 0.93
C VAL A 170 -15.86 -9.00 0.81
N SER A 171 -16.49 -9.03 -0.37
CA SER A 171 -17.75 -9.76 -0.59
C SER A 171 -17.58 -11.27 -0.40
N LYS A 172 -16.47 -11.85 -0.89
CA LYS A 172 -16.13 -13.27 -0.66
C LYS A 172 -15.86 -13.57 0.81
N THR A 173 -15.18 -12.69 1.53
CA THR A 173 -14.93 -12.87 2.97
C THR A 173 -16.23 -12.83 3.75
N ILE A 174 -17.14 -11.91 3.41
CA ILE A 174 -18.47 -11.85 4.02
C ILE A 174 -19.29 -13.11 3.69
N ALA A 175 -19.27 -13.57 2.45
CA ALA A 175 -19.95 -14.80 2.05
C ALA A 175 -19.42 -16.02 2.84
N ALA A 176 -18.10 -16.12 3.01
CA ALA A 176 -17.47 -17.16 3.82
C ALA A 176 -17.88 -17.07 5.31
N LEU A 177 -17.98 -15.86 5.87
CA LEU A 177 -18.49 -15.67 7.23
C LEU A 177 -19.97 -16.08 7.36
N GLY A 178 -20.78 -15.84 6.34
CA GLY A 178 -22.17 -16.32 6.27
C GLY A 178 -22.26 -17.85 6.23
N GLN A 179 -21.38 -18.51 5.48
CA GLN A 179 -21.26 -19.99 5.44
C GLN A 179 -20.77 -20.59 6.77
N CYS A 180 -20.21 -19.77 7.67
CA CYS A 180 -19.90 -20.17 9.04
C CYS A 180 -21.14 -20.14 9.96
N GLY A 181 -22.32 -19.81 9.44
CA GLY A 181 -23.58 -19.78 10.20
C GLY A 181 -23.88 -18.43 10.86
N LEU A 182 -23.10 -17.38 10.57
CA LEU A 182 -23.40 -16.06 11.10
C LEU A 182 -24.63 -15.46 10.41
N SER A 183 -25.65 -15.13 11.21
CA SER A 183 -26.78 -14.35 10.74
C SER A 183 -26.33 -12.96 10.28
N ARG A 184 -27.13 -12.33 9.41
CA ARG A 184 -26.87 -10.95 8.93
C ARG A 184 -26.65 -9.97 10.09
N ARG A 185 -27.41 -10.09 11.19
CA ARG A 185 -27.26 -9.23 12.36
C ARG A 185 -25.91 -9.46 13.07
N GLN A 186 -25.49 -10.72 13.23
CA GLN A 186 -24.18 -11.03 13.83
C GLN A 186 -23.04 -10.54 12.93
N LEU A 187 -23.16 -10.66 11.61
CA LEU A 187 -22.19 -10.11 10.65
C LEU A 187 -22.04 -8.59 10.80
N LEU A 188 -23.16 -7.86 10.87
CA LEU A 188 -23.13 -6.41 11.09
C LEU A 188 -22.39 -6.04 12.38
N VAL A 189 -22.69 -6.74 13.49
CA VAL A 189 -22.03 -6.52 14.78
C VAL A 189 -20.55 -6.86 14.70
N LEU A 190 -20.20 -8.01 14.11
CA LEU A 190 -18.83 -8.48 13.98
C LEU A 190 -17.98 -7.50 13.18
N VAL A 191 -18.47 -7.06 12.02
CA VAL A 191 -17.74 -6.14 11.14
C VAL A 191 -17.66 -4.73 11.75
N THR A 192 -18.69 -4.29 12.47
CA THR A 192 -18.64 -2.98 13.16
C THR A 192 -17.64 -3.00 14.32
N THR A 193 -17.63 -4.08 15.12
CA THR A 193 -16.74 -4.21 16.29
C THR A 193 -15.31 -4.55 15.89
N ASN A 194 -15.14 -5.37 14.86
CA ASN A 194 -13.87 -5.92 14.39
C ASN A 194 -13.75 -5.82 12.86
N PRO A 195 -13.62 -4.60 12.29
CA PRO A 195 -13.58 -4.40 10.83
C PRO A 195 -12.39 -5.10 10.16
N GLY A 196 -11.35 -5.44 10.93
CA GLY A 196 -10.22 -6.23 10.45
C GLY A 196 -10.58 -7.63 9.96
N VAL A 197 -11.74 -8.17 10.34
CA VAL A 197 -12.21 -9.47 9.83
C VAL A 197 -12.36 -9.48 8.30
N LEU A 198 -12.69 -8.32 7.71
CA LEU A 198 -12.83 -8.17 6.26
C LEU A 198 -11.49 -8.25 5.51
N ALA A 199 -10.37 -8.13 6.23
CA ALA A 199 -9.03 -8.29 5.65
C ALA A 199 -8.59 -9.76 5.54
N VAL A 200 -9.33 -10.68 6.19
CA VAL A 200 -9.00 -12.10 6.23
C VAL A 200 -9.38 -12.73 4.88
N PRO A 201 -8.46 -13.46 4.23
CA PRO A 201 -8.77 -14.23 3.03
C PRO A 201 -9.98 -15.16 3.24
N PRO A 202 -10.89 -15.29 2.25
CA PRO A 202 -12.08 -16.13 2.38
C PRO A 202 -11.77 -17.60 2.72
N ASN A 203 -10.69 -18.16 2.17
CA ASN A 203 -10.26 -19.53 2.45
C ASN A 203 -9.82 -19.73 3.91
N LYS A 204 -9.23 -18.71 4.55
CA LYS A 204 -8.86 -18.77 5.97
C LYS A 204 -10.08 -18.67 6.89
N VAL A 205 -11.12 -17.94 6.47
CA VAL A 205 -12.39 -17.90 7.19
C VAL A 205 -13.06 -19.28 7.21
N GLY A 206 -13.08 -19.96 6.07
CA GLY A 206 -13.63 -21.32 5.97
C GLY A 206 -12.96 -22.30 6.93
N VAL A 207 -11.63 -22.33 6.96
CA VAL A 207 -10.84 -23.19 7.86
C VAL A 207 -11.16 -22.91 9.33
N LEU A 208 -11.27 -21.63 9.73
CA LEU A 208 -11.66 -21.27 11.09
C LEU A 208 -13.08 -21.76 11.42
N GLY A 209 -14.02 -21.61 10.49
CA GLY A 209 -15.36 -22.14 10.62
C GLY A 209 -15.37 -23.67 10.82
N ASP A 210 -14.56 -24.40 10.05
CA ASP A 210 -14.42 -25.85 10.16
C ASP A 210 -13.82 -26.28 11.50
N ILE A 211 -12.77 -25.60 11.97
CA ILE A 211 -12.15 -25.87 13.28
C ILE A 211 -13.17 -25.66 14.40
N LEU A 212 -13.87 -24.52 14.41
CA LEU A 212 -14.87 -24.21 15.43
C LEU A 212 -16.04 -25.22 15.42
N ARG A 213 -16.39 -25.74 14.25
CA ARG A 213 -17.38 -26.82 14.11
C ARG A 213 -16.87 -28.17 14.62
N GLY A 214 -15.60 -28.49 14.37
CA GLY A 214 -14.94 -29.73 14.82
C GLY A 214 -14.85 -29.83 16.34
N GLU A 215 -14.72 -28.69 17.03
CA GLU A 215 -14.67 -28.59 18.50
C GLU A 215 -16.08 -28.65 19.17
N GLY A 216 -17.13 -28.95 18.42
CA GLY A 216 -18.46 -29.24 18.99
C GLY A 216 -19.28 -28.01 19.40
N LEU A 217 -18.96 -26.81 18.92
CA LEU A 217 -19.80 -25.64 19.14
C LEU A 217 -21.16 -25.81 18.41
N PRO A 218 -22.29 -25.66 19.11
CA PRO A 218 -23.62 -25.83 18.51
C PRO A 218 -23.90 -24.78 17.43
N ARG A 219 -24.74 -25.15 16.45
CA ARG A 219 -25.20 -24.23 15.40
C ARG A 219 -26.04 -23.11 16.03
N GLY A 220 -25.60 -21.86 15.85
CA GLY A 220 -26.36 -20.66 16.20
C GLY A 220 -27.39 -20.28 15.14
#